data_AF-A0A497B7R5-F1
#
_entry.id   AF-A0A497B7R5-F1
#
_cell.length_a   1.000
_cell.length_b   1.000
_cell.length_c   1.000
_cell.angle_alpha   90.00
_cell.angle_beta   90.00
_cell.angle_gamma   90.00
#
_symmetry.space_group_name_H-M   'P 1'
#
loop_
_entity.id
_entity.type
_entity.pdbx_description
1 polymer ?
#
loop_
_entity_poly.entity_id
_entity_poly.type
_entity_poly.pdbx_seq_one_letter_code
_entity_poly.pdbx_strand_id
1 'polypeptide(L)' 'WKGVPKGWRLPIVDIRLSAGAGFLYPLCGPIRTMPGLPRRPAFMDVDIDLETGKVVGLF' A
#
# COMPACT_ATOMS: atom_id res chain seq x y z
N TRP A 1 5.38 -6.98 -16.57
CA TRP A 1 5.46 -6.39 -17.93
C TRP A 1 6.14 -5.04 -17.79
N LYS A 2 7.22 -4.79 -18.54
CA LYS A 2 7.88 -3.48 -18.59
C LYS A 2 7.75 -2.96 -20.02
N GLY A 3 7.52 -1.66 -20.21
CA GLY A 3 7.29 -1.06 -21.54
C GLY A 3 5.83 -1.04 -21.97
N VAL A 4 5.56 -1.24 -23.27
CA VAL A 4 4.23 -1.13 -23.89
C VAL A 4 3.75 -2.52 -24.37
N PRO A 5 3.20 -3.35 -23.48
CA PRO A 5 2.70 -4.67 -23.86
C PRO A 5 1.42 -4.59 -24.69
N LYS A 6 1.36 -5.33 -25.80
CA LYS A 6 0.21 -5.40 -26.73
C LYS A 6 -0.36 -6.82 -26.76
N GLY A 7 -1.66 -6.95 -27.06
CA GLY A 7 -2.31 -8.24 -27.29
C GLY A 7 -2.58 -9.09 -26.04
N TRP A 8 -2.49 -8.52 -24.84
CA TRP A 8 -2.76 -9.22 -23.59
C TRP A 8 -4.20 -8.98 -23.11
N ARG A 9 -4.73 -9.92 -22.32
CA ARG A 9 -6.04 -9.80 -21.68
C ARG A 9 -5.86 -9.43 -20.21
N LEU A 10 -6.56 -8.37 -19.77
CA LEU A 10 -6.59 -7.97 -18.37
C LEU A 10 -7.51 -8.90 -17.59
N PRO A 11 -6.99 -9.73 -16.65
CA PRO A 11 -7.84 -10.57 -15.82
C PRO A 11 -8.56 -9.70 -14.78
N ILE A 12 -9.89 -9.77 -14.77
CA ILE A 12 -10.73 -9.19 -13.72
C ILE A 12 -11.10 -10.33 -12.77
N VAL A 13 -10.71 -10.22 -11.49
CA VAL A 13 -10.97 -11.25 -10.48
C VAL A 13 -12.25 -11.01 -9.69
N ASP A 14 -12.66 -9.75 -9.55
CA ASP A 14 -13.85 -9.35 -8.78
C ASP A 14 -14.26 -7.91 -9.16
N ILE A 15 -15.50 -7.52 -8.90
CA ILE A 15 -16.01 -6.15 -9.12
C ILE A 15 -16.74 -5.71 -7.86
N ARG A 16 -16.33 -4.57 -7.31
CA ARG A 16 -16.92 -4.00 -6.09
C ARG A 16 -17.66 -2.71 -6.38
N LEU A 17 -18.77 -2.51 -5.69
CA LEU A 17 -19.59 -1.30 -5.77
C LEU A 17 -19.25 -0.36 -4.62
N SER A 18 -18.78 0.84 -4.96
CA SER A 18 -18.72 1.99 -4.05
C SER A 18 -19.95 2.85 -4.24
N ALA A 19 -21.11 2.40 -3.74
CA ALA A 19 -22.40 3.06 -3.96
C ALA A 19 -22.38 4.53 -3.49
N GLY A 20 -21.74 4.82 -2.36
CA GLY A 20 -21.62 6.19 -1.85
C GLY A 20 -20.73 7.10 -2.70
N ALA A 21 -19.77 6.54 -3.44
CA ALA A 21 -18.88 7.31 -4.32
C ALA A 21 -19.35 7.30 -5.80
N GLY A 22 -20.39 6.53 -6.11
CA GLY A 22 -21.01 6.49 -7.44
C GLY A 22 -20.26 5.69 -8.50
N PHE A 23 -19.39 4.74 -8.12
CA PHE A 23 -18.63 3.94 -9.09
C PHE A 23 -18.50 2.46 -8.73
N LEU A 24 -18.35 1.64 -9.78
CA LEU A 24 -17.89 0.26 -9.71
C LEU A 24 -16.38 0.23 -9.97
N TYR A 25 -15.63 -0.57 -9.22
CA TYR A 25 -14.19 -0.75 -9.46
C TYR A 25 -13.85 -2.24 -9.62
N PRO A 26 -13.26 -2.65 -10.77
CA PRO A 26 -12.79 -4.00 -10.99
C PRO A 26 -11.44 -4.24 -10.31
N LEU A 27 -11.32 -5.35 -9.61
CA LEU A 27 -10.05 -5.83 -9.06
C LEU A 27 -9.34 -6.65 -10.13
N CYS A 28 -8.11 -6.25 -10.48
CA CYS A 28 -7.29 -6.91 -11.51
C CYS A 28 -6.21 -7.84 -10.91
N GLY A 29 -6.40 -8.23 -9.65
CA GLY A 29 -5.44 -9.00 -8.86
C GLY A 29 -5.61 -8.74 -7.36
N PRO A 30 -4.76 -9.33 -6.51
CA PRO A 30 -4.81 -9.13 -5.07
C PRO A 30 -4.37 -7.70 -4.72
N ILE A 31 -5.33 -6.86 -4.30
CA ILE A 31 -5.07 -5.52 -3.76
C ILE A 31 -4.99 -5.62 -2.24
N ARG A 32 -3.85 -5.25 -1.65
CA ARG A 32 -3.67 -5.20 -0.19
C ARG A 32 -4.24 -3.89 0.34
N THR A 33 -5.31 -3.97 1.12
CA THR A 33 -5.91 -2.83 1.81
C THR A 33 -5.28 -2.56 3.18
N MET A 34 -4.59 -3.56 3.75
CA MET A 34 -3.89 -3.46 5.02
C MET A 34 -2.42 -3.82 4.81
N PRO A 35 -1.49 -2.86 4.90
CA PRO A 35 -0.06 -3.16 4.85
C PRO A 35 0.37 -3.89 6.13
N GLY A 36 1.27 -4.85 5.99
CA GLY A 36 1.93 -5.49 7.13
C GLY A 36 3.26 -4.81 7.46
N LEU A 37 3.79 -5.10 8.65
CA LEU A 37 5.12 -4.66 9.06
C LEU A 37 6.21 -5.51 8.37
N PRO A 38 7.35 -4.91 7.97
CA PRO A 38 8.50 -5.65 7.46
C PRO A 38 9.23 -6.39 8.59
N ARG A 39 10.15 -7.32 8.24
CA ARG A 39 10.91 -8.13 9.20
C ARG A 39 11.63 -7.29 10.27
N ARG A 40 12.19 -6.14 9.88
CA ARG A 40 12.74 -5.13 10.78
C ARG A 40 11.88 -3.88 10.65
N PRO A 41 10.89 -3.69 11.53
CA PRO A 41 9.99 -2.55 11.47
C PRO A 41 10.68 -1.25 11.89
N ALA A 42 10.28 -0.14 11.29
CA ALA A 42 10.92 1.17 11.51
C ALA A 42 10.85 1.64 12.98
N PHE A 43 9.84 1.22 13.75
CA PHE A 43 9.72 1.60 15.17
C PHE A 43 10.90 1.15 16.03
N MET A 44 11.69 0.16 15.58
CA MET A 44 12.88 -0.29 16.30
C MET A 44 13.96 0.78 16.39
N ASP A 45 13.96 1.75 15.46
CA ASP A 45 14.91 2.85 15.39
C ASP A 45 14.30 4.18 15.84
N VAL A 46 12.99 4.18 16.18
CA VAL A 46 12.29 5.36 16.68
C VAL A 46 12.54 5.50 18.16
N ASP A 47 13.13 6.63 18.56
CA ASP A 47 13.36 6.97 19.97
C ASP A 47 13.27 8.49 20.18
N ILE A 48 13.41 8.93 21.43
CA ILE A 48 13.45 10.33 21.83
C ILE A 48 14.85 10.64 22.40
N ASP A 49 15.53 11.62 21.82
CA ASP A 49 16.75 12.17 22.40
C ASP A 49 16.40 12.88 23.73
N LEU A 50 16.93 12.37 24.84
CA LEU A 50 16.63 12.85 26.19
C LEU A 50 17.24 14.22 26.51
N GLU A 51 18.23 14.67 25.74
CA GLU A 51 18.85 15.98 25.95
C GLU A 51 18.14 17.08 25.16
N THR A 52 17.73 16.78 23.92
CA THR A 52 17.11 17.77 23.02
C THR A 52 15.59 17.63 22.91
N GLY A 53 15.02 16.53 23.42
CA GLY A 53 13.59 16.20 23.30
C GLY A 53 13.14 15.87 21.88
N LYS A 54 14.07 15.65 20.94
CA LYS A 54 13.76 15.41 19.52
C LYS A 54 13.50 13.93 19.24
N VAL A 55 12.56 13.67 18.34
CA VAL A 55 12.30 12.31 17.83
C VAL A 55 13.37 11.95 16.81
N VAL A 56 14.01 10.79 17.00
CA VAL A 56 14.99 10.20 16.07
C VAL A 56 14.35 9.00 15.35
N GLY A 57 14.79 8.70 14.12
CA GLY A 57 14.37 7.50 13.37
C GLY A 57 12.95 7.50 12.77
N LEU A 58 12.21 8.61 12.89
CA LEU A 58 10.87 8.77 12.31
C LEU A 58 10.88 9.15 10.81
N PHE A 59 11.99 9.73 10.34
CA PHE A 59 12.23 10.20 8.97
C PHE A 59 13.70 10.07 8.59
#